data_AF-A0A095SQU9-F1
#
_entry.id   AF-A0A095SQU9-F1
#
_cell.length_a   1.000
_cell.length_b   1.000
_cell.length_c   1.000
_cell.angle_alpha   90.00
_cell.angle_beta   90.00
_cell.angle_gamma   90.00
#
_symmetry.space_group_name_H-M   'P 1'
#
loop_
_entity.id
_entity.type
_entity.pdbx_description
1 polymer ?
#
loop_
_entity_poly.entity_id
_entity_poly.type
_entity_poly.pdbx_seq_one_letter_code
_entity_poly.pdbx_strand_id
1 'polypeptide(L)'
;MRLDSQKFISPFSIYVIWHPEFTEGKLYAENIFSTFCRELKSPLARAINIPVYFRSKPKSNSNIPIEINYEESHKNAIVILVDDKMVNDDHWRNYIQELVKNLPDNTRVFPIAFSDYSYYIDQAGLSKIQFIRANEINGVTDSEIFDNKWKLIKSRLLHDVARQLKNEKEVYNTKKTDDAPVKLFLSHAKKDGEDLAKKFRDYLESYTKLDTFFDTNDIADGHDFEEQIKTNINNSAIIVFNTDEFSNREWCRREVIIAKRFGCPILCVHSIKKGETRSFPYLGNVPTLIWQDNIEEIINDTLIQVIQISYNKELLDYCKKMYEIDTKNYCIILPKAPELFNYIDIEKYKFENVKETKDLIVLYPEPPLGIEEINLLNDVDGKIKFLTPVQLPNYI
;
A
#
# COMPACT_ATOMS: atom_id res chain seq x y z
N MET A 1 -28.68 -1.67 -23.35
CA MET A 1 -27.46 -2.32 -23.86
C MET A 1 -26.83 -2.99 -22.65
N ARG A 2 -26.94 -4.32 -22.52
CA ARG A 2 -26.18 -5.01 -21.47
C ARG A 2 -24.72 -4.76 -21.81
N LEU A 3 -23.97 -4.13 -20.90
CA LEU A 3 -22.51 -4.20 -20.96
C LEU A 3 -22.20 -5.68 -21.08
N ASP A 4 -21.74 -6.14 -22.25
CA ASP A 4 -21.08 -7.44 -22.35
C ASP A 4 -20.07 -7.45 -21.21
N SER A 5 -20.15 -8.46 -20.34
CA SER A 5 -19.48 -8.48 -19.06
C SER A 5 -17.97 -8.36 -19.26
N GLN A 6 -17.46 -7.14 -19.34
CA GLN A 6 -16.03 -6.86 -19.35
C GLN A 6 -15.51 -7.48 -18.07
N LYS A 7 -14.63 -8.46 -18.24
CA LYS A 7 -14.00 -9.15 -17.13
C LYS A 7 -13.23 -8.09 -16.35
N PHE A 8 -13.55 -7.96 -15.06
CA PHE A 8 -12.82 -7.04 -14.18
C PHE A 8 -11.34 -7.43 -14.13
N ILE A 9 -10.47 -6.45 -14.37
CA ILE A 9 -9.01 -6.59 -14.25
C ILE A 9 -8.57 -5.82 -13.01
N SER A 10 -7.93 -6.51 -12.07
CA SER A 10 -7.40 -5.87 -10.86
C SER A 10 -6.16 -5.04 -11.19
N PRO A 11 -5.91 -3.89 -10.53
CA PRO A 11 -4.64 -3.18 -10.70
C PRO A 11 -3.42 -4.05 -10.35
N PHE A 12 -3.56 -4.85 -9.30
CA PHE A 12 -2.47 -5.63 -8.75
C PHE A 12 -2.99 -6.93 -8.13
N SER A 13 -2.23 -8.01 -8.25
CA SER A 13 -2.49 -9.27 -7.56
C SER A 13 -1.21 -9.89 -7.00
N ILE A 14 -1.36 -10.61 -5.89
CA ILE A 14 -0.28 -11.38 -5.26
C ILE A 14 -0.61 -12.87 -5.33
N TYR A 15 0.34 -13.68 -5.79
CA TYR A 15 0.26 -15.13 -5.78
C TYR A 15 1.25 -15.68 -4.76
N VAL A 16 0.80 -16.49 -3.81
CA VAL A 16 1.67 -17.16 -2.83
C VAL A 16 1.80 -18.62 -3.18
N ILE A 17 3.03 -19.07 -3.40
CA ILE A 17 3.37 -20.43 -3.81
C ILE A 17 4.14 -21.13 -2.70
N TRP A 18 3.69 -22.32 -2.28
CA TRP A 18 4.42 -23.16 -1.32
C TRP A 18 4.09 -24.64 -1.50
N HIS A 19 5.05 -25.51 -1.18
CA HIS A 19 4.87 -26.96 -1.24
C HIS A 19 3.85 -27.43 -0.18
N PRO A 20 2.90 -28.35 -0.49
CA PRO A 20 1.84 -28.75 0.44
C PRO A 20 2.34 -29.47 1.69
N GLU A 21 3.50 -30.14 1.62
CA GLU A 21 4.15 -30.73 2.80
C GLU A 21 4.97 -29.74 3.64
N PHE A 22 5.10 -28.47 3.20
CA PHE A 22 5.73 -27.44 4.01
C PHE A 22 4.77 -27.06 5.14
N THR A 23 5.00 -27.58 6.34
CA THR A 23 4.07 -27.49 7.48
C THR A 23 3.74 -26.06 7.89
N GLU A 24 4.73 -25.17 7.86
CA GLU A 24 4.54 -23.74 8.20
C GLU A 24 4.07 -22.90 7.00
N GLY A 25 4.19 -23.40 5.76
CA GLY A 25 3.95 -22.62 4.55
C GLY A 25 2.55 -22.03 4.46
N LYS A 26 1.56 -22.76 4.95
CA LYS A 26 0.17 -22.27 5.03
C LYS A 26 0.05 -21.05 5.95
N LEU A 27 0.73 -21.06 7.10
CA LEU A 27 0.64 -19.97 8.08
C LEU A 27 1.28 -18.69 7.53
N TYR A 28 2.43 -18.79 6.86
CA TYR A 28 3.01 -17.64 6.15
C TYR A 28 2.10 -17.13 5.03
N ALA A 29 1.47 -18.01 4.26
CA ALA A 29 0.54 -17.60 3.20
C ALA A 29 -0.70 -16.87 3.76
N GLU A 30 -1.25 -17.33 4.89
CA GLU A 30 -2.36 -16.67 5.59
C GLU A 30 -1.96 -15.32 6.19
N ASN A 31 -0.71 -15.18 6.68
CA ASN A 31 -0.17 -13.91 7.16
C ASN A 31 0.04 -12.90 6.02
N ILE A 32 0.51 -13.35 4.85
CA ILE A 32 0.59 -12.53 3.63
C ILE A 32 -0.81 -12.08 3.21
N PHE A 33 -1.77 -13.01 3.15
CA PHE A 33 -3.17 -12.69 2.86
C PHE A 33 -3.72 -11.64 3.83
N SER A 34 -3.47 -11.81 5.13
CA SER A 34 -3.97 -10.88 6.16
C SER A 34 -3.37 -9.48 6.02
N THR A 35 -2.12 -9.39 5.57
CA THR A 35 -1.41 -8.11 5.39
C THR A 35 -1.89 -7.33 4.16
N PHE A 36 -2.05 -8.01 3.02
CA PHE A 36 -2.31 -7.34 1.74
C PHE A 36 -3.78 -7.39 1.28
N CYS A 37 -4.56 -8.35 1.74
CA CYS A 37 -5.97 -8.47 1.38
C CYS A 37 -6.84 -7.97 2.52
N ARG A 38 -7.06 -8.80 3.54
CA ARG A 38 -7.96 -8.51 4.65
C ARG A 38 -7.57 -9.28 5.91
N GLU A 39 -7.61 -8.60 7.04
CA GLU A 39 -7.41 -9.21 8.36
C GLU A 39 -8.41 -10.34 8.61
N LEU A 40 -7.92 -11.58 8.71
CA LEU A 40 -8.77 -12.76 8.96
C LEU A 40 -9.52 -12.68 10.30
N LYS A 41 -8.92 -12.01 11.30
CA LYS A 41 -9.48 -11.86 12.65
C LYS A 41 -10.40 -10.65 12.80
N SER A 42 -10.35 -9.69 11.88
CA SER A 42 -11.19 -8.49 11.89
C SER A 42 -11.72 -8.17 10.48
N PRO A 43 -12.71 -8.95 9.98
CA PRO A 43 -13.17 -8.82 8.60
C PRO A 43 -13.85 -7.47 8.25
N LEU A 44 -14.23 -6.71 9.27
CA LEU A 44 -14.84 -5.39 9.16
C LEU A 44 -13.82 -4.24 9.26
N ALA A 45 -12.56 -4.54 9.58
CA ALA A 45 -11.50 -3.54 9.55
C ALA A 45 -11.26 -3.05 8.12
N ARG A 46 -10.80 -1.79 8.00
CA ARG A 46 -10.32 -1.27 6.72
C ARG A 46 -9.15 -2.15 6.26
N ALA A 47 -9.23 -2.58 5.01
CA ALA A 47 -8.31 -3.52 4.39
C ALA A 47 -7.76 -2.91 3.10
N ILE A 48 -6.59 -3.36 2.67
CA ILE A 48 -6.01 -2.93 1.38
C ILE A 48 -6.83 -3.55 0.22
N ASN A 49 -7.37 -4.76 0.40
CA ASN A 49 -8.17 -5.50 -0.58
C ASN A 49 -7.43 -5.80 -1.90
N ILE A 50 -6.10 -5.96 -1.87
CA ILE A 50 -5.38 -6.57 -3.00
C ILE A 50 -5.73 -8.06 -3.04
N PRO A 51 -6.14 -8.61 -4.20
CA PRO A 51 -6.34 -10.04 -4.37
C PRO A 51 -5.06 -10.82 -4.07
N VAL A 52 -5.16 -11.76 -3.12
CA VAL A 52 -4.09 -12.70 -2.77
C VAL A 52 -4.57 -14.11 -3.08
N TYR A 53 -3.87 -14.80 -3.98
CA TYR A 53 -4.22 -16.14 -4.43
C TYR A 53 -3.18 -17.16 -4.00
N PHE A 54 -3.63 -18.36 -3.63
CA PHE A 54 -2.74 -19.43 -3.18
C PHE A 54 -2.47 -20.45 -4.30
N ARG A 55 -1.24 -20.99 -4.33
CA ARG A 55 -0.76 -22.05 -5.21
C ARG A 55 0.02 -23.07 -4.39
N SER A 56 -0.68 -24.07 -3.87
CA SER A 56 -0.08 -25.10 -3.02
C SER A 56 -0.65 -26.48 -3.28
N LYS A 57 -1.98 -26.61 -3.27
CA LYS A 57 -2.61 -27.90 -3.54
C LYS A 57 -2.49 -28.27 -5.03
N PRO A 58 -2.11 -29.52 -5.35
CA PRO A 58 -2.11 -29.99 -6.73
C PRO A 58 -3.49 -29.92 -7.37
N LYS A 59 -3.53 -29.63 -8.67
CA LYS A 59 -4.75 -29.76 -9.48
C LYS A 59 -5.11 -31.24 -9.62
N SER A 60 -6.40 -31.57 -9.78
CA SER A 60 -6.83 -32.95 -10.06
C SER A 60 -6.03 -33.56 -11.20
N ASN A 61 -5.49 -34.77 -11.00
CA ASN A 61 -4.62 -35.50 -11.93
C ASN A 61 -3.29 -34.78 -12.25
N SER A 62 -2.77 -33.98 -11.32
CA SER A 62 -1.46 -33.30 -11.41
C SER A 62 -0.72 -33.40 -10.07
N ASN A 63 0.60 -33.23 -10.10
CA ASN A 63 1.45 -33.09 -8.91
C ASN A 63 1.77 -31.62 -8.57
N ILE A 64 1.28 -30.69 -9.40
CA ILE A 64 1.57 -29.25 -9.29
C ILE A 64 0.26 -28.45 -9.21
N PRO A 65 0.27 -27.23 -8.62
CA PRO A 65 -0.92 -26.40 -8.48
C PRO A 65 -1.44 -25.88 -9.82
N ILE A 66 -2.62 -25.27 -9.81
CA ILE A 66 -3.21 -24.63 -10.99
C ILE A 66 -2.32 -23.49 -11.51
N GLU A 67 -2.33 -23.26 -12.82
CA GLU A 67 -1.57 -22.19 -13.44
C GLU A 67 -1.99 -20.80 -12.94
N ILE A 68 -1.09 -19.83 -13.09
CA ILE A 68 -1.34 -18.42 -12.77
C ILE A 68 -1.86 -17.74 -14.04
N ASN A 69 -3.03 -17.08 -13.92
CA ASN A 69 -3.58 -16.28 -14.99
C ASN A 69 -3.16 -14.81 -14.82
N TYR A 70 -2.08 -14.43 -15.49
CA TYR A 70 -1.49 -13.09 -15.37
C TYR A 70 -2.36 -11.97 -15.96
N GLU A 71 -3.34 -12.31 -16.81
CA GLU A 71 -4.25 -11.36 -17.48
C GLU A 71 -5.38 -10.86 -16.58
N GLU A 72 -5.53 -11.42 -15.37
CA GLU A 72 -6.51 -10.96 -14.39
C GLU A 72 -6.03 -9.72 -13.62
N SER A 73 -4.79 -9.27 -13.86
CA SER A 73 -4.27 -8.03 -13.25
C SER A 73 -3.26 -7.30 -14.12
N HIS A 74 -3.22 -5.96 -14.00
CA HIS A 74 -2.25 -5.14 -14.73
C HIS A 74 -0.80 -5.39 -14.29
N LYS A 75 -0.59 -5.63 -13.00
CA LYS A 75 0.69 -5.93 -12.39
C LYS A 75 0.54 -7.14 -11.46
N ASN A 76 1.59 -7.94 -11.35
CA ASN A 76 1.56 -9.15 -10.53
C ASN A 76 2.81 -9.26 -9.63
N ALA A 77 2.62 -9.87 -8.46
CA ALA A 77 3.68 -10.32 -7.58
C ALA A 77 3.53 -11.80 -7.27
N ILE A 78 4.62 -12.55 -7.36
CA ILE A 78 4.67 -13.97 -6.99
C ILE A 78 5.60 -14.13 -5.81
N VAL A 79 5.06 -14.50 -4.65
CA VAL A 79 5.82 -14.84 -3.46
C VAL A 79 6.01 -16.36 -3.42
N ILE A 80 7.27 -16.81 -3.46
CA ILE A 80 7.60 -18.25 -3.47
C ILE A 80 8.27 -18.60 -2.15
N LEU A 81 7.63 -19.45 -1.35
CA LEU A 81 8.18 -19.97 -0.10
C LEU A 81 8.98 -21.24 -0.41
N VAL A 82 10.30 -21.09 -0.56
CA VAL A 82 11.19 -22.18 -1.00
C VAL A 82 11.74 -22.92 0.21
N ASP A 83 11.16 -24.07 0.54
CA ASP A 83 11.59 -24.96 1.61
C ASP A 83 12.26 -26.24 1.09
N ASP A 84 12.74 -27.09 1.99
CA ASP A 84 13.37 -28.37 1.62
C ASP A 84 12.42 -29.31 0.87
N LYS A 85 11.11 -29.28 1.15
CA LYS A 85 10.13 -30.13 0.46
C LYS A 85 10.02 -29.74 -1.00
N MET A 86 9.91 -28.43 -1.28
CA MET A 86 9.90 -27.91 -2.64
C MET A 86 11.20 -28.22 -3.39
N VAL A 87 12.35 -28.04 -2.73
CA VAL A 87 13.65 -28.27 -3.36
C VAL A 87 13.87 -29.74 -3.69
N ASN A 88 13.34 -30.68 -2.89
CA ASN A 88 13.54 -32.11 -3.10
C ASN A 88 12.53 -32.78 -4.07
N ASP A 89 11.43 -32.12 -4.43
CA ASP A 89 10.45 -32.65 -5.39
C ASP A 89 10.74 -32.18 -6.84
N ASP A 90 11.06 -33.14 -7.72
CA ASP A 90 11.29 -32.92 -9.16
C ASP A 90 10.13 -32.19 -9.86
N HIS A 91 8.87 -32.50 -9.52
CA HIS A 91 7.72 -31.86 -10.14
C HIS A 91 7.66 -30.39 -9.79
N TRP A 92 7.96 -30.04 -8.53
CA TRP A 92 8.00 -28.66 -8.06
C TRP A 92 9.18 -27.89 -8.62
N ARG A 93 10.38 -28.50 -8.69
CA ARG A 93 11.53 -27.90 -9.37
C ARG A 93 11.18 -27.54 -10.82
N ASN A 94 10.64 -28.49 -11.58
CA ASN A 94 10.24 -28.27 -12.97
C ASN A 94 9.14 -27.20 -13.10
N TYR A 95 8.15 -27.21 -12.22
CA TYR A 95 7.09 -26.20 -12.18
C TYR A 95 7.64 -24.79 -11.96
N ILE A 96 8.53 -24.62 -10.97
CA ILE A 96 9.12 -23.32 -10.66
C ILE A 96 10.03 -22.84 -11.80
N GLN A 97 10.82 -23.72 -12.40
CA GLN A 97 11.67 -23.39 -13.55
C GLN A 97 10.84 -22.92 -14.75
N GLU A 98 9.77 -23.63 -15.10
CA GLU A 98 8.88 -23.22 -16.20
C GLU A 98 8.11 -21.93 -15.86
N LEU A 99 7.69 -21.75 -14.60
CA LEU A 99 7.06 -20.51 -14.16
C LEU A 99 7.99 -19.31 -14.34
N VAL A 100 9.25 -19.43 -13.92
CA VAL A 100 10.27 -18.36 -13.96
C VAL A 100 10.68 -18.04 -15.39
N LYS A 101 10.83 -19.07 -16.23
CA LYS A 101 11.16 -18.94 -17.65
C LYS A 101 10.08 -18.19 -18.43
N ASN A 102 8.81 -18.40 -18.08
CA ASN A 102 7.66 -17.85 -18.79
C ASN A 102 7.05 -16.62 -18.08
N LEU A 103 7.79 -15.93 -17.21
CA LEU A 103 7.31 -14.73 -16.50
C LEU A 103 7.00 -13.58 -17.47
N PRO A 104 5.76 -13.05 -17.43
CA PRO A 104 5.43 -11.82 -18.14
C PRO A 104 6.19 -10.62 -17.57
N ASP A 105 6.35 -9.59 -18.41
CA ASP A 105 7.10 -8.38 -18.03
C ASP A 105 6.43 -7.57 -16.91
N ASN A 106 5.12 -7.70 -16.71
CA ASN A 106 4.39 -7.02 -15.63
C ASN A 106 4.45 -7.75 -14.27
N THR A 107 5.21 -8.84 -14.18
CA THR A 107 5.22 -9.74 -13.02
C THR A 107 6.57 -9.72 -12.32
N ARG A 108 6.57 -9.54 -10.99
CA ARG A 108 7.77 -9.63 -10.15
C ARG A 108 7.71 -10.87 -9.27
N VAL A 109 8.87 -11.48 -9.03
CA VAL A 109 9.01 -12.63 -8.13
C VAL A 109 9.77 -12.24 -6.87
N PHE A 110 9.25 -12.66 -5.74
CA PHE A 110 9.82 -12.51 -4.40
C PHE A 110 10.09 -13.89 -3.81
N PRO A 111 11.29 -14.46 -4.07
CA PRO A 111 11.64 -15.75 -3.51
C PRO A 111 12.08 -15.62 -2.05
N ILE A 112 11.57 -16.48 -1.20
CA ILE A 112 11.85 -16.53 0.24
C ILE A 112 12.53 -17.86 0.55
N ALA A 113 13.77 -17.81 1.02
CA ALA A 113 14.55 -18.98 1.38
C ALA A 113 14.18 -19.44 2.79
N PHE A 114 13.57 -20.62 2.91
CA PHE A 114 13.38 -21.34 4.17
C PHE A 114 14.39 -22.48 4.35
N SER A 115 15.24 -22.73 3.36
CA SER A 115 16.29 -23.74 3.34
C SER A 115 17.62 -23.14 2.89
N ASP A 116 18.73 -23.69 3.38
CA ASP A 116 20.06 -23.35 2.86
C ASP A 116 20.23 -23.79 1.39
N TYR A 117 19.40 -24.74 0.95
CA TYR A 117 19.38 -25.26 -0.42
C TYR A 117 18.37 -24.54 -1.33
N SER A 118 17.67 -23.50 -0.85
CA SER A 118 16.65 -22.79 -1.63
C SER A 118 17.16 -22.27 -2.98
N TYR A 119 18.45 -21.93 -3.08
CA TYR A 119 19.08 -21.45 -4.32
C TYR A 119 19.20 -22.52 -5.42
N TYR A 120 19.09 -23.80 -5.07
CA TYR A 120 19.17 -24.92 -6.03
C TYR A 120 17.82 -25.22 -6.70
N ILE A 121 16.72 -24.57 -6.31
CA ILE A 121 15.40 -24.76 -6.93
C ILE A 121 15.42 -24.47 -8.45
N ASP A 122 16.14 -23.42 -8.84
CA ASP A 122 16.36 -23.01 -10.22
C ASP A 122 17.67 -22.22 -10.36
N GLN A 123 18.71 -22.92 -10.82
CA GLN A 123 20.05 -22.36 -11.02
C GLN A 123 20.15 -21.41 -12.22
N ALA A 124 19.17 -21.42 -13.12
CA ALA A 124 19.22 -20.63 -14.35
C ALA A 124 18.46 -19.30 -14.24
N GLY A 125 17.36 -19.27 -13.46
CA GLY A 125 16.50 -18.10 -13.26
C GLY A 125 16.55 -17.56 -11.83
N LEU A 126 15.84 -18.20 -10.88
CA LEU A 126 15.63 -17.67 -9.53
C LEU A 126 16.90 -17.37 -8.76
N SER A 127 17.92 -18.23 -8.86
CA SER A 127 19.21 -18.02 -8.18
C SER A 127 19.93 -16.72 -8.56
N LYS A 128 19.54 -16.07 -9.66
CA LYS A 128 20.04 -14.74 -10.07
C LYS A 128 19.31 -13.58 -9.41
N ILE A 129 18.23 -13.84 -8.69
CA ILE A 129 17.42 -12.84 -7.99
C ILE A 129 17.78 -12.89 -6.50
N GLN A 130 17.69 -11.73 -5.83
CA GLN A 130 17.89 -11.64 -4.39
C GLN A 130 16.75 -12.32 -3.62
N PHE A 131 17.09 -13.32 -2.79
CA PHE A 131 16.13 -13.96 -1.89
C PHE A 131 15.96 -13.16 -0.58
N ILE A 132 14.76 -13.22 -0.01
CA ILE A 132 14.53 -12.93 1.41
C ILE A 132 15.00 -14.16 2.19
N ARG A 133 16.03 -14.01 3.03
CA ARG A 133 16.70 -15.12 3.71
C ARG A 133 16.07 -15.43 5.07
N ALA A 134 14.92 -16.11 5.06
CA ALA A 134 14.25 -16.50 6.30
C ALA A 134 14.98 -17.64 7.04
N ASN A 135 15.75 -18.45 6.32
CA ASN A 135 16.62 -19.50 6.88
C ASN A 135 17.72 -18.97 7.81
N GLU A 136 18.17 -17.72 7.64
CA GLU A 136 19.20 -17.10 8.49
C GLU A 136 18.65 -16.55 9.82
N ILE A 137 17.33 -16.54 9.99
CA ILE A 137 16.67 -16.01 11.18
C ILE A 137 16.54 -17.08 12.26
N ASN A 138 17.07 -16.76 13.44
CA ASN A 138 17.12 -17.62 14.61
C ASN A 138 16.21 -17.11 15.74
N GLY A 139 15.97 -17.96 16.73
CA GLY A 139 15.17 -17.67 17.92
C GLY A 139 15.33 -18.81 18.95
N VAL A 140 14.84 -18.62 20.16
CA VAL A 140 14.97 -19.60 21.26
C VAL A 140 13.89 -20.68 21.18
N THR A 141 12.70 -20.31 20.70
CA THR A 141 11.54 -21.20 20.56
C THR A 141 11.02 -21.19 19.13
N ASP A 142 10.31 -22.24 18.72
CA ASP A 142 9.69 -22.31 17.38
C ASP A 142 8.76 -21.12 17.11
N SER A 143 8.00 -20.68 18.12
CA SER A 143 7.13 -19.49 18.01
C SER A 143 7.94 -18.22 17.77
N GLU A 144 9.03 -18.02 18.51
CA GLU A 144 9.88 -16.84 18.35
C GLU A 144 10.61 -16.84 16.99
N ILE A 145 11.07 -18.02 16.54
CA ILE A 145 11.67 -18.20 15.21
C ILE A 145 10.66 -17.80 14.14
N PHE A 146 9.42 -18.30 14.23
CA PHE A 146 8.35 -17.96 13.30
C PHE A 146 8.08 -16.46 13.28
N ASP A 147 7.91 -15.84 14.46
CA ASP A 147 7.61 -14.41 14.58
C ASP A 147 8.74 -13.54 14.00
N ASN A 148 10.00 -13.90 14.26
CA ASN A 148 11.15 -13.17 13.72
C ASN A 148 11.28 -13.33 12.20
N LYS A 149 11.06 -14.55 11.67
CA LYS A 149 11.00 -14.81 10.22
C LYS A 149 9.89 -13.99 9.57
N TRP A 150 8.71 -13.98 10.20
CA TRP A 150 7.57 -13.23 9.70
C TRP A 150 7.81 -11.72 9.71
N LYS A 151 8.42 -11.14 10.75
CA LYS A 151 8.80 -9.71 10.78
C LYS A 151 9.67 -9.34 9.59
N LEU A 152 10.73 -10.11 9.34
CA LEU A 152 11.60 -9.92 8.17
C LEU A 152 10.81 -9.98 6.85
N ILE A 153 10.01 -11.03 6.67
CA ILE A 153 9.24 -11.26 5.44
C ILE A 153 8.24 -10.12 5.22
N LYS A 154 7.46 -9.77 6.26
CA LYS A 154 6.47 -8.68 6.20
C LYS A 154 7.13 -7.37 5.82
N SER A 155 8.21 -6.99 6.49
CA SER A 155 8.95 -5.74 6.23
C SER A 155 9.44 -5.68 4.78
N ARG A 156 10.08 -6.76 4.29
CA ARG A 156 10.60 -6.83 2.91
C ARG A 156 9.50 -6.80 1.87
N LEU A 157 8.43 -7.57 2.04
CA LEU A 157 7.30 -7.59 1.11
C LEU A 157 6.57 -6.24 1.07
N LEU A 158 6.31 -5.61 2.22
CA LEU A 158 5.69 -4.28 2.26
C LEU A 158 6.54 -3.26 1.50
N HIS A 159 7.84 -3.28 1.72
CA HIS A 159 8.76 -2.38 1.03
C HIS A 159 8.72 -2.56 -0.49
N ASP A 160 8.88 -3.79 -0.98
CA ASP A 160 9.01 -4.03 -2.42
C ASP A 160 7.68 -3.98 -3.16
N VAL A 161 6.56 -4.34 -2.51
CA VAL A 161 5.21 -4.14 -3.06
C VAL A 161 4.86 -2.65 -3.14
N ALA A 162 5.19 -1.86 -2.11
CA ALA A 162 4.98 -0.41 -2.15
C ALA A 162 5.73 0.24 -3.32
N ARG A 163 6.99 -0.16 -3.55
CA ARG A 163 7.80 0.31 -4.67
C ARG A 163 7.19 -0.04 -6.03
N GLN A 164 6.74 -1.29 -6.19
CA GLN A 164 6.12 -1.77 -7.42
C GLN A 164 4.80 -1.06 -7.73
N LEU A 165 3.94 -0.85 -6.74
CA LEU A 165 2.67 -0.14 -6.93
C LEU A 165 2.88 1.33 -7.23
N LYS A 166 3.84 1.99 -6.57
CA LYS A 166 4.15 3.41 -6.79
C LYS A 166 4.75 3.70 -8.17
N ASN A 167 5.20 2.68 -8.89
CA ASN A 167 5.70 2.86 -10.25
C ASN A 167 4.54 3.09 -11.24
N GLU A 168 4.27 4.36 -11.54
CA GLU A 168 3.18 4.81 -12.43
C GLU A 168 3.56 4.82 -13.93
N LYS A 169 4.64 4.14 -14.36
CA LYS A 169 5.00 4.09 -15.78
C LYS A 169 3.91 3.38 -16.60
N GLU A 170 3.53 3.99 -17.74
CA GLU A 170 2.50 3.46 -18.66
C GLU A 170 2.80 2.03 -19.13
N VAL A 171 4.08 1.71 -19.38
CA VAL A 171 4.55 0.36 -19.67
C VAL A 171 5.44 -0.11 -18.54
N TYR A 172 4.88 -0.92 -17.64
CA TYR A 172 5.61 -1.49 -16.51
C TYR A 172 6.34 -2.77 -16.93
N ASN A 173 7.66 -2.81 -16.73
CA ASN A 173 8.49 -3.97 -17.09
C ASN A 173 9.49 -4.29 -15.97
N THR A 174 9.24 -5.35 -15.21
CA THR A 174 10.06 -5.71 -14.04
C THR A 174 11.52 -5.98 -14.35
N LYS A 175 11.87 -6.29 -15.61
CA LYS A 175 13.25 -6.56 -16.06
C LYS A 175 14.03 -5.28 -16.42
N LYS A 176 13.34 -4.18 -16.70
CA LYS A 176 13.95 -2.91 -17.16
C LYS A 176 13.68 -1.74 -16.23
N THR A 177 12.74 -1.89 -15.30
CA THR A 177 12.26 -0.79 -14.49
C THR A 177 12.80 -0.93 -13.07
N ASP A 178 13.69 -0.01 -12.69
CA ASP A 178 14.03 0.18 -11.29
C ASP A 178 12.90 0.94 -10.61
N ASP A 179 12.30 0.31 -9.61
CA ASP A 179 11.27 0.97 -8.80
C ASP A 179 11.95 1.87 -7.77
N ALA A 180 11.69 3.16 -7.88
CA ALA A 180 12.24 4.12 -6.93
C ALA A 180 11.79 3.77 -5.49
N PRO A 181 12.68 3.93 -4.50
CA PRO A 181 12.34 3.75 -3.10
C PRO A 181 11.19 4.68 -2.65
N VAL A 182 10.50 4.27 -1.58
CA VAL A 182 9.45 5.09 -0.96
C VAL A 182 10.11 6.21 -0.15
N LYS A 183 9.86 7.45 -0.56
CA LYS A 183 10.27 8.66 0.17
C LYS A 183 9.40 8.88 1.39
N LEU A 184 10.02 9.19 2.53
CA LEU A 184 9.32 9.50 3.78
C LEU A 184 9.59 10.96 4.19
N PHE A 185 8.54 11.65 4.63
CA PHE A 185 8.61 13.01 5.16
C PHE A 185 8.21 13.02 6.64
N LEU A 186 9.07 13.56 7.50
CA LEU A 186 8.85 13.54 8.96
C LEU A 186 8.34 14.90 9.43
N SER A 187 7.04 15.01 9.67
CA SER A 187 6.42 16.22 10.21
C SER A 187 6.43 16.17 11.74
N HIS A 188 7.08 17.15 12.37
CA HIS A 188 7.20 17.21 13.83
C HIS A 188 7.38 18.65 14.34
N ALA A 189 6.97 18.89 15.59
CA ALA A 189 7.34 20.13 16.27
C ALA A 189 8.77 20.06 16.78
N LYS A 190 9.59 21.06 16.46
CA LYS A 190 10.98 21.15 16.94
C LYS A 190 11.11 21.11 18.47
N LYS A 191 10.14 21.68 19.19
CA LYS A 191 10.22 21.85 20.66
C LYS A 191 10.19 20.54 21.43
N ASP A 192 9.44 19.54 20.97
CA ASP A 192 9.12 18.31 21.70
C ASP A 192 9.00 17.05 20.82
N GLY A 193 9.16 17.18 19.50
CA GLY A 193 9.16 16.07 18.54
C GLY A 193 10.50 15.80 17.85
N GLU A 194 11.52 16.66 18.04
CA GLU A 194 12.81 16.55 17.36
C GLU A 194 13.55 15.24 17.68
N ASP A 195 13.55 14.82 18.95
CA ASP A 195 14.20 13.57 19.37
C ASP A 195 13.52 12.32 18.79
N LEU A 196 12.20 12.35 18.62
CA LEU A 196 11.45 11.26 18.00
C LEU A 196 11.83 11.13 16.52
N ALA A 197 11.88 12.26 15.80
CA ALA A 197 12.27 12.29 14.40
C ALA A 197 13.72 11.84 14.19
N LYS A 198 14.65 12.29 15.04
CA LYS A 198 16.06 11.83 15.01
C LYS A 198 16.16 10.32 15.25
N LYS A 199 15.52 9.82 16.30
CA LYS A 199 15.54 8.39 16.62
C LYS A 199 14.98 7.54 15.47
N PHE A 200 13.92 8.01 14.84
CA PHE A 200 13.32 7.36 13.68
C PHE A 200 14.26 7.36 12.46
N ARG A 201 14.88 8.50 12.15
CA ARG A 201 15.86 8.64 11.07
C ARG A 201 17.07 7.74 11.28
N ASP A 202 17.67 7.78 12.46
CA ASP A 202 18.89 7.03 12.77
C ASP A 202 18.65 5.51 12.64
N TYR A 203 17.46 5.03 12.99
CA TYR A 203 17.05 3.64 12.75
C TYR A 203 16.96 3.31 11.26
N LEU A 204 16.38 4.21 10.46
CA LEU A 204 16.19 3.98 9.03
C LEU A 204 17.51 3.87 8.28
N GLU A 205 18.44 4.79 8.56
CA GLU A 205 19.79 4.80 7.99
C GLU A 205 20.57 3.55 8.38
N SER A 206 20.34 3.02 9.59
CA SER A 206 21.08 1.87 10.11
C SER A 206 20.53 0.52 9.65
N TYR A 207 19.20 0.41 9.45
CA TYR A 207 18.54 -0.90 9.35
C TYR A 207 17.68 -1.11 8.11
N THR A 208 17.45 -0.09 7.27
CA THR A 208 16.51 -0.20 6.15
C THR A 208 17.11 0.19 4.81
N LYS A 209 16.36 -0.08 3.73
CA LYS A 209 16.68 0.33 2.35
C LYS A 209 15.79 1.48 1.86
N LEU A 210 15.05 2.11 2.77
CA LEU A 210 14.24 3.28 2.45
C LEU A 210 15.18 4.45 2.18
N ASP A 211 14.94 5.17 1.10
CA ASP A 211 15.83 6.23 0.59
C ASP A 211 15.12 7.58 0.66
N THR A 212 15.89 8.64 0.88
CA THR A 212 15.46 10.04 1.01
C THR A 212 14.41 10.31 2.10
N PHE A 213 14.91 10.81 3.23
CA PHE A 213 14.16 11.51 4.27
C PHE A 213 14.35 13.01 4.06
N PHE A 214 13.28 13.78 4.23
CA PHE A 214 13.39 15.24 4.31
C PHE A 214 12.89 15.66 5.69
N ASP A 215 13.79 16.19 6.51
CA ASP A 215 13.42 16.92 7.71
C ASP A 215 13.07 18.36 7.31
N THR A 216 12.10 18.95 8.00
CA THR A 216 11.81 20.39 8.00
C THR A 216 13.06 21.28 8.15
N ASN A 217 14.12 20.78 8.78
CA ASN A 217 15.40 21.49 8.93
C ASN A 217 16.32 21.43 7.68
N ASP A 218 16.01 20.60 6.67
CA ASP A 218 16.81 20.44 5.44
C ASP A 218 16.43 21.45 4.33
N ILE A 219 15.43 22.31 4.57
CA ILE A 219 15.04 23.38 3.64
C ILE A 219 16.07 24.51 3.73
N ALA A 220 16.81 24.73 2.64
CA ALA A 220 17.84 25.76 2.56
C ALA A 220 17.26 27.18 2.75
N ASP A 221 17.96 27.99 3.55
CA ASP A 221 17.62 29.41 3.77
C ASP A 221 17.53 30.16 2.43
N GLY A 222 16.43 30.90 2.22
CA GLY A 222 16.24 31.78 1.06
C GLY A 222 15.48 31.20 -0.14
N HIS A 223 14.93 29.98 -0.05
CA HIS A 223 14.03 29.42 -1.07
C HIS A 223 12.53 29.57 -0.72
N ASP A 224 11.65 29.51 -1.74
CA ASP A 224 10.21 29.44 -1.52
C ASP A 224 9.86 28.10 -0.85
N PHE A 225 9.68 28.19 0.47
CA PHE A 225 9.39 27.08 1.37
C PHE A 225 8.11 26.34 0.96
N GLU A 226 7.13 27.03 0.36
CA GLU A 226 5.88 26.40 -0.06
C GLU A 226 6.06 25.56 -1.34
N GLU A 227 6.84 26.05 -2.31
CA GLU A 227 7.17 25.27 -3.50
C GLU A 227 8.02 24.04 -3.15
N GLN A 228 9.02 24.18 -2.29
CA GLN A 228 9.85 23.04 -1.88
C GLN A 228 9.05 21.98 -1.13
N ILE A 229 8.15 22.38 -0.23
CA ILE A 229 7.24 21.46 0.45
C ILE A 229 6.36 20.74 -0.57
N LYS A 230 5.77 21.45 -1.54
CA LYS A 230 4.96 20.82 -2.60
C LYS A 230 5.78 19.80 -3.38
N THR A 231 7.00 20.13 -3.80
CA THR A 231 7.87 19.22 -4.55
C THR A 231 8.26 17.99 -3.72
N ASN A 232 8.57 18.17 -2.43
CA ASN A 232 9.01 17.08 -1.56
C ASN A 232 7.84 16.21 -1.07
N ILE A 233 6.65 16.78 -0.82
CA ILE A 233 5.47 16.05 -0.32
C ILE A 233 4.74 15.29 -1.42
N ASN A 234 4.60 15.86 -2.63
CA ASN A 234 3.73 15.33 -3.70
C ASN A 234 4.06 13.87 -4.12
N ASN A 235 5.21 13.32 -3.71
CA ASN A 235 5.54 11.92 -3.95
C ASN A 235 6.13 11.22 -2.72
N SER A 236 5.74 11.63 -1.51
CA SER A 236 6.24 11.09 -0.24
C SER A 236 5.10 10.62 0.65
N ALA A 237 5.39 9.63 1.50
CA ALA A 237 4.53 9.29 2.63
C ALA A 237 4.92 10.15 3.83
N ILE A 238 3.93 10.66 4.57
CA ILE A 238 4.15 11.52 5.72
C ILE A 238 3.96 10.76 7.01
N ILE A 239 4.91 10.93 7.91
CA ILE A 239 4.81 10.48 9.30
C ILE A 239 4.72 11.72 10.16
N VAL A 240 3.61 11.86 10.88
CA VAL A 240 3.34 12.97 11.79
C VAL A 240 3.65 12.53 13.21
N PHE A 241 4.65 13.11 13.86
CA PHE A 241 4.88 12.94 15.30
C PHE A 241 4.03 13.95 16.08
N ASN A 242 2.79 13.55 16.39
CA ASN A 242 1.82 14.39 17.07
C ASN A 242 2.15 14.50 18.57
N THR A 243 2.76 15.61 18.95
CA THR A 243 3.25 15.96 20.30
C THR A 243 2.46 17.16 20.84
N ASP A 244 2.69 17.55 22.11
CA ASP A 244 1.90 18.60 22.77
C ASP A 244 1.95 19.95 22.01
N GLU A 245 3.08 20.25 21.35
CA GLU A 245 3.26 21.51 20.61
C GLU A 245 2.98 21.40 19.11
N PHE A 246 2.70 20.21 18.57
CA PHE A 246 2.52 19.98 17.14
C PHE A 246 1.48 20.95 16.53
N SER A 247 0.28 20.99 17.12
CA SER A 247 -0.81 21.83 16.63
C SER A 247 -0.58 23.33 16.77
N ASN A 248 0.35 23.78 17.62
CA ASN A 248 0.72 25.19 17.76
C ASN A 248 1.67 25.66 16.64
N ARG A 249 2.34 24.73 15.95
CA ARG A 249 3.27 25.05 14.88
C ARG A 249 2.51 25.27 13.57
N GLU A 250 2.60 26.47 13.02
CA GLU A 250 2.00 26.79 11.72
C GLU A 250 2.49 25.87 10.61
N TRP A 251 3.80 25.62 10.56
CA TRP A 251 4.39 24.78 9.52
C TRP A 251 3.90 23.34 9.55
N CYS A 252 3.87 22.71 10.72
CA CYS A 252 3.30 21.37 10.88
C CYS A 252 1.85 21.29 10.37
N ARG A 253 1.04 22.31 10.67
CA ARG A 253 -0.34 22.40 10.15
C ARG A 253 -0.38 22.54 8.63
N ARG A 254 0.49 23.38 8.05
CA ARG A 254 0.58 23.59 6.59
C ARG A 254 1.00 22.31 5.86
N GLU A 255 1.98 21.57 6.37
CA GLU A 255 2.45 20.31 5.80
C GLU A 255 1.31 19.28 5.70
N VAL A 256 0.55 19.09 6.77
CA VAL A 256 -0.59 18.15 6.79
C VAL A 256 -1.69 18.58 5.83
N ILE A 257 -2.01 19.88 5.77
CA ILE A 257 -3.01 20.41 4.82
C ILE A 257 -2.56 20.17 3.38
N ILE A 258 -1.30 20.47 3.07
CA ILE A 258 -0.72 20.26 1.73
C ILE A 258 -0.79 18.77 1.36
N ALA A 259 -0.36 17.90 2.27
CA ALA A 259 -0.36 16.46 2.08
C ALA A 259 -1.76 15.89 1.82
N LYS A 260 -2.77 16.34 2.57
CA LYS A 260 -4.16 15.92 2.34
C LYS A 260 -4.66 16.35 0.96
N ARG A 261 -4.33 17.56 0.51
CA ARG A 261 -4.73 18.05 -0.83
C ARG A 261 -4.06 17.27 -1.97
N PHE A 262 -2.81 16.85 -1.78
CA PHE A 262 -2.11 15.99 -2.75
C PHE A 262 -2.47 14.50 -2.62
N GLY A 263 -3.35 14.12 -1.69
CA GLY A 263 -3.73 12.74 -1.48
C GLY A 263 -2.59 11.86 -0.95
N CYS A 264 -1.58 12.45 -0.30
CA CYS A 264 -0.42 11.73 0.18
C CYS A 264 -0.80 10.66 1.24
N PRO A 265 -0.02 9.57 1.33
CA PRO A 265 -0.03 8.69 2.50
C PRO A 265 0.34 9.49 3.75
N ILE A 266 -0.43 9.33 4.83
CA ILE A 266 -0.19 9.99 6.11
C ILE A 266 -0.42 8.96 7.20
N LEU A 267 0.54 8.84 8.12
CA LEU A 267 0.42 8.12 9.37
C LEU A 267 0.65 9.10 10.53
N CYS A 268 -0.27 9.12 11.49
CA CYS A 268 -0.15 9.96 12.68
C CYS A 268 0.33 9.13 13.87
N VAL A 269 1.43 9.51 14.48
CA VAL A 269 2.03 8.85 15.65
C VAL A 269 1.86 9.74 16.86
N HIS A 270 0.94 9.37 17.75
CA HIS A 270 0.65 10.09 18.97
C HIS A 270 1.76 9.93 20.00
N SER A 271 2.31 11.06 20.42
CA SER A 271 3.24 11.21 21.54
C SER A 271 2.88 12.42 22.44
N ILE A 272 1.62 12.86 22.40
CA ILE A 272 1.04 13.86 23.32
C ILE A 272 1.20 13.36 24.76
N LYS A 273 1.66 14.23 25.68
CA LYS A 273 1.89 13.91 27.08
C LYS A 273 0.99 14.69 28.02
N LYS A 274 0.81 15.98 27.76
CA LYS A 274 -0.04 16.88 28.57
C LYS A 274 -1.38 17.16 27.91
N GLY A 275 -1.40 17.18 26.57
CA GLY A 275 -2.56 17.58 25.79
C GLY A 275 -2.30 18.83 24.97
N GLU A 276 -3.16 19.03 23.98
CA GLU A 276 -3.13 20.18 23.09
C GLU A 276 -4.11 21.25 23.59
N THR A 277 -3.74 22.53 23.53
CA THR A 277 -4.66 23.65 23.85
C THR A 277 -5.81 23.74 22.85
N ARG A 278 -5.52 23.41 21.59
CA ARG A 278 -6.48 23.27 20.50
C ARG A 278 -6.00 22.15 19.60
N SER A 279 -6.72 21.04 19.61
CA SER A 279 -6.41 19.94 18.70
C SER A 279 -6.62 20.36 17.25
N PHE A 280 -5.71 19.94 16.38
CA PHE A 280 -5.75 20.27 14.96
C PHE A 280 -6.66 19.30 14.20
N PRO A 281 -7.82 19.76 13.67
CA PRO A 281 -8.86 18.87 13.18
C PRO A 281 -8.46 18.08 11.92
N TYR A 282 -7.50 18.59 11.14
CA TYR A 282 -7.05 17.95 9.90
C TYR A 282 -6.01 16.84 10.12
N LEU A 283 -5.85 16.35 11.36
CA LEU A 283 -5.26 15.04 11.64
C LEU A 283 -6.33 13.94 11.75
N GLY A 284 -7.62 14.26 11.51
CA GLY A 284 -8.68 13.27 11.38
C GLY A 284 -8.59 12.46 10.07
N ASN A 285 -9.29 11.33 10.04
CA ASN A 285 -9.40 10.42 8.88
C ASN A 285 -8.04 9.97 8.31
N VAL A 286 -7.04 9.81 9.18
CA VAL A 286 -5.76 9.15 8.90
C VAL A 286 -5.54 8.05 9.95
N PRO A 287 -4.83 6.95 9.62
CA PRO A 287 -4.46 5.97 10.63
C PRO A 287 -3.60 6.60 11.73
N THR A 288 -3.77 6.08 12.94
CA THR A 288 -3.06 6.55 14.13
C THR A 288 -2.37 5.40 14.84
N LEU A 289 -1.19 5.68 15.39
CA LEU A 289 -0.46 4.81 16.30
C LEU A 289 -0.08 5.58 17.55
N ILE A 290 0.22 4.87 18.63
CA ILE A 290 0.86 5.46 19.81
C ILE A 290 2.36 5.22 19.71
N TRP A 291 3.16 6.24 20.00
CA TRP A 291 4.61 6.06 20.09
C TRP A 291 4.96 5.09 21.23
N GLN A 292 5.47 3.92 20.87
CA GLN A 292 5.93 2.86 21.79
C GLN A 292 7.36 2.42 21.51
N ASP A 293 8.19 3.30 20.91
CA ASP A 293 9.56 3.00 20.47
C ASP A 293 9.68 1.85 19.45
N ASN A 294 8.56 1.42 18.86
CA ASN A 294 8.50 0.40 17.80
C ASN A 294 8.57 1.05 16.41
N ILE A 295 9.78 1.39 15.97
CA ILE A 295 10.00 2.07 14.70
C ILE A 295 9.61 1.19 13.50
N GLU A 296 9.83 -0.12 13.59
CA GLU A 296 9.48 -1.08 12.53
C GLU A 296 7.97 -1.09 12.24
N GLU A 297 7.14 -1.02 13.29
CA GLU A 297 5.69 -0.92 13.15
C GLU A 297 5.26 0.38 12.47
N ILE A 298 5.83 1.51 12.87
CA ILE A 298 5.57 2.81 12.22
C ILE A 298 5.91 2.75 10.72
N ILE A 299 7.04 2.12 10.36
CA ILE A 299 7.45 1.94 8.97
C ILE A 299 6.46 1.04 8.22
N ASN A 300 6.14 -0.12 8.79
CA ASN A 300 5.23 -1.09 8.18
C ASN A 300 3.85 -0.46 7.92
N ASP A 301 3.30 0.25 8.90
CA ASP A 301 1.99 0.89 8.76
C ASP A 301 2.02 2.08 7.79
N THR A 302 3.14 2.80 7.73
CA THR A 302 3.34 3.83 6.70
C THR A 302 3.34 3.20 5.29
N LEU A 303 4.05 2.09 5.11
CA LEU A 303 4.09 1.38 3.82
C LEU A 303 2.73 0.79 3.44
N ILE A 304 1.96 0.30 4.42
CA ILE A 304 0.55 -0.11 4.20
C ILE A 304 -0.26 1.06 3.64
N GLN A 305 -0.10 2.29 4.16
CA GLN A 305 -0.78 3.46 3.60
C GLN A 305 -0.34 3.81 2.18
N VAL A 306 0.95 3.65 1.86
CA VAL A 306 1.45 3.84 0.49
C VAL A 306 0.78 2.86 -0.46
N ILE A 307 0.82 1.57 -0.12
CA ILE A 307 0.23 0.48 -0.91
C ILE A 307 -1.26 0.74 -1.10
N GLN A 308 -1.99 1.05 -0.02
CA GLN A 308 -3.43 1.26 -0.06
C GLN A 308 -3.83 2.42 -0.99
N ILE A 309 -3.14 3.56 -0.89
CA ILE A 309 -3.45 4.73 -1.73
C ILE A 309 -3.11 4.47 -3.18
N SER A 310 -1.93 3.90 -3.47
CA SER A 310 -1.52 3.59 -4.84
C SER A 310 -2.48 2.59 -5.50
N TYR A 311 -2.81 1.50 -4.79
CA TYR A 311 -3.76 0.51 -5.28
C TYR A 311 -5.16 1.10 -5.50
N ASN A 312 -5.68 1.85 -4.53
CA ASN A 312 -7.00 2.47 -4.64
C ASN A 312 -7.08 3.47 -5.78
N LYS A 313 -6.04 4.28 -6.01
CA LYS A 313 -5.99 5.23 -7.13
C LYS A 313 -6.12 4.50 -8.47
N GLU A 314 -5.32 3.45 -8.69
CA GLU A 314 -5.39 2.65 -9.92
C GLU A 314 -6.74 1.92 -10.05
N LEU A 315 -7.29 1.39 -8.95
CA LEU A 315 -8.59 0.71 -8.93
C LEU A 315 -9.73 1.64 -9.33
N LEU A 316 -9.81 2.82 -8.71
CA LEU A 316 -10.87 3.78 -8.96
C LEU A 316 -10.77 4.36 -10.38
N ASP A 317 -9.55 4.57 -10.88
CA ASP A 317 -9.33 4.98 -12.28
C ASP A 317 -9.78 3.89 -13.27
N TYR A 318 -9.49 2.62 -12.98
CA TYR A 318 -10.01 1.49 -13.77
C TYR A 318 -11.54 1.44 -13.75
N CYS A 319 -12.17 1.52 -12.58
CA CYS A 319 -13.63 1.54 -12.47
C CYS A 319 -14.23 2.72 -13.24
N LYS A 320 -13.63 3.91 -13.11
CA LYS A 320 -14.05 5.11 -13.82
C LYS A 320 -14.06 4.91 -15.35
N LYS A 321 -13.03 4.25 -15.89
CA LYS A 321 -12.92 3.90 -17.31
C LYS A 321 -13.91 2.80 -17.72
N MET A 322 -13.97 1.71 -16.95
CA MET A 322 -14.82 0.54 -17.23
C MET A 322 -16.31 0.91 -17.29
N TYR A 323 -16.77 1.79 -16.41
CA TYR A 323 -18.14 2.28 -16.40
C TYR A 323 -18.36 3.54 -17.25
N GLU A 324 -17.36 3.98 -18.02
CA GLU A 324 -17.41 5.15 -18.90
C GLU A 324 -17.95 6.41 -18.19
N ILE A 325 -17.59 6.63 -16.92
CA ILE A 325 -18.26 7.63 -16.06
C ILE A 325 -18.21 9.03 -16.67
N ASP A 326 -17.05 9.43 -17.20
CA ASP A 326 -16.83 10.77 -17.78
C ASP A 326 -17.71 11.08 -19.00
N THR A 327 -18.29 10.06 -19.64
CA THR A 327 -19.19 10.26 -20.78
C THR A 327 -20.50 10.91 -20.36
N LYS A 328 -21.05 10.49 -19.21
CA LYS A 328 -22.35 10.92 -18.69
C LYS A 328 -22.24 11.93 -17.55
N ASN A 329 -21.23 11.78 -16.69
CA ASN A 329 -21.07 12.53 -15.45
C ASN A 329 -19.69 13.17 -15.35
N TYR A 330 -19.52 14.12 -14.44
CA TYR A 330 -18.19 14.51 -13.99
C TYR A 330 -17.74 13.57 -12.88
N CYS A 331 -16.45 13.24 -12.81
CA CYS A 331 -15.95 12.33 -11.79
C CYS A 331 -14.61 12.77 -11.19
N ILE A 332 -14.60 12.95 -9.87
CA ILE A 332 -13.41 13.15 -9.04
C ILE A 332 -13.10 11.83 -8.34
N ILE A 333 -11.84 11.40 -8.37
CA ILE A 333 -11.36 10.23 -7.64
C ILE A 333 -10.70 10.71 -6.34
N LEU A 334 -11.11 10.12 -5.21
CA LEU A 334 -10.41 10.26 -3.93
C LEU A 334 -9.91 8.87 -3.52
N PRO A 335 -8.60 8.62 -3.37
CA PRO A 335 -8.07 7.29 -3.02
C PRO A 335 -8.28 6.92 -1.54
N LYS A 336 -9.06 7.72 -0.81
CA LYS A 336 -9.45 7.56 0.59
C LYS A 336 -10.91 8.00 0.76
N ALA A 337 -11.50 7.60 1.88
CA ALA A 337 -12.83 8.06 2.28
C ALA A 337 -12.90 9.60 2.31
N PRO A 338 -13.94 10.22 1.72
CA PRO A 338 -14.09 11.66 1.68
C PRO A 338 -14.37 12.24 3.08
N GLU A 339 -13.94 13.48 3.28
CA GLU A 339 -14.21 14.30 4.46
C GLU A 339 -14.58 15.73 4.01
N LEU A 340 -15.17 16.52 4.91
CA LEU A 340 -15.58 17.91 4.60
C LEU A 340 -14.43 18.76 4.04
N PHE A 341 -13.18 18.48 4.43
CA PHE A 341 -12.00 19.14 3.89
C PHE A 341 -11.88 19.01 2.36
N ASN A 342 -12.33 17.89 1.77
CA ASN A 342 -12.25 17.66 0.33
C ASN A 342 -13.14 18.61 -0.48
N TYR A 343 -14.14 19.28 0.14
CA TYR A 343 -14.97 20.27 -0.56
C TYR A 343 -14.16 21.43 -1.14
N ILE A 344 -12.99 21.75 -0.56
CA ILE A 344 -12.11 22.80 -1.08
C ILE A 344 -11.70 22.50 -2.53
N ASP A 345 -11.26 21.27 -2.78
CA ASP A 345 -10.80 20.84 -4.10
C ASP A 345 -11.97 20.43 -5.02
N ILE A 346 -13.06 19.91 -4.44
CA ILE A 346 -14.29 19.60 -5.18
C ILE A 346 -14.95 20.87 -5.73
N GLU A 347 -15.11 21.91 -4.92
CA GLU A 347 -15.71 23.18 -5.37
C GLU A 347 -14.83 23.88 -6.41
N LYS A 348 -13.51 23.81 -6.24
CA LYS A 348 -12.58 24.32 -7.26
C LYS A 348 -12.76 23.57 -8.59
N TYR A 349 -12.80 22.23 -8.55
CA TYR A 349 -13.06 21.43 -9.74
C TYR A 349 -14.41 21.75 -10.38
N LYS A 350 -15.46 21.92 -9.57
CA LYS A 350 -16.80 22.32 -10.04
C LYS A 350 -16.77 23.65 -10.77
N PHE A 351 -16.17 24.66 -10.17
CA PHE A 351 -16.07 26.00 -10.76
C PHE A 351 -15.32 25.96 -12.10
N GLU A 352 -14.27 25.15 -12.22
CA GLU A 352 -13.43 25.07 -13.42
C GLU A 352 -14.04 24.21 -14.53
N ASN A 353 -14.79 23.16 -14.20
CA ASN A 353 -15.15 22.10 -15.15
C ASN A 353 -16.65 21.86 -15.33
N VAL A 354 -17.45 22.09 -14.28
CA VAL A 354 -18.85 21.63 -14.23
C VAL A 354 -19.77 22.68 -14.83
N LYS A 355 -20.40 22.34 -15.95
CA LYS A 355 -21.55 23.06 -16.52
C LYS A 355 -22.84 22.43 -15.98
N GLU A 356 -23.92 23.19 -15.87
CA GLU A 356 -25.20 22.80 -15.21
C GLU A 356 -25.88 21.51 -15.73
N THR A 357 -25.32 20.81 -16.72
CA THR A 357 -25.98 19.73 -17.45
C THR A 357 -25.63 18.31 -16.99
N LYS A 358 -24.63 18.10 -16.11
CA LYS A 358 -24.21 16.77 -15.65
C LYS A 358 -24.00 16.70 -14.14
N ASP A 359 -24.30 15.55 -13.55
CA ASP A 359 -24.04 15.28 -12.13
C ASP A 359 -22.54 15.14 -11.86
N LEU A 360 -22.13 15.44 -10.62
CA LEU A 360 -20.77 15.23 -10.14
C LEU A 360 -20.72 14.03 -9.20
N ILE A 361 -19.89 13.05 -9.57
CA ILE A 361 -19.60 11.87 -8.78
C ILE A 361 -18.24 12.03 -8.10
N VAL A 362 -18.17 11.78 -6.81
CA VAL A 362 -16.94 11.58 -6.06
C VAL A 362 -16.80 10.08 -5.83
N LEU A 363 -15.85 9.46 -6.53
CA LEU A 363 -15.56 8.04 -6.48
C LEU A 363 -14.45 7.78 -5.45
N TYR A 364 -14.74 6.94 -4.44
CA TYR A 364 -13.81 6.62 -3.34
C TYR A 364 -13.80 5.12 -3.01
N PRO A 365 -12.80 4.59 -2.26
CA PRO A 365 -12.66 3.16 -2.05
C PRO A 365 -13.68 2.59 -1.07
N GLU A 366 -13.87 1.28 -1.14
CA GLU A 366 -14.63 0.53 -0.14
C GLU A 366 -14.00 0.61 1.27
N PRO A 367 -14.81 0.45 2.35
CA PRO A 367 -16.27 0.35 2.35
C PRO A 367 -16.94 1.73 2.19
N PRO A 368 -18.26 1.79 1.89
CA PRO A 368 -18.99 3.05 1.88
C PRO A 368 -18.99 3.70 3.26
N LEU A 369 -19.00 5.03 3.28
CA LEU A 369 -19.15 5.81 4.51
C LEU A 369 -20.47 5.49 5.23
N GLY A 370 -20.47 5.66 6.55
CA GLY A 370 -21.69 5.55 7.35
C GLY A 370 -22.71 6.63 6.96
N ILE A 371 -24.00 6.36 7.22
CA ILE A 371 -25.08 7.29 6.85
C ILE A 371 -24.91 8.68 7.48
N GLU A 372 -24.38 8.75 8.70
CA GLU A 372 -24.10 9.99 9.41
C GLU A 372 -23.05 10.85 8.68
N GLU A 373 -21.97 10.23 8.20
CA GLU A 373 -20.90 10.92 7.46
C GLU A 373 -21.38 11.33 6.06
N ILE A 374 -22.14 10.47 5.39
CA ILE A 374 -22.75 10.79 4.09
C ILE A 374 -23.74 11.95 4.20
N ASN A 375 -24.58 11.98 5.23
CA ASN A 375 -25.51 13.09 5.47
C ASN A 375 -24.77 14.41 5.67
N LEU A 376 -23.68 14.39 6.47
CA LEU A 376 -22.84 15.57 6.67
C LEU A 376 -22.24 16.11 5.37
N LEU A 377 -21.79 15.24 4.47
CA LEU A 377 -21.31 15.65 3.15
C LEU A 377 -22.48 16.23 2.31
N ASN A 378 -23.62 15.54 2.28
CA ASN A 378 -24.79 15.96 1.50
C ASN A 378 -25.42 17.27 1.99
N ASP A 379 -25.27 17.64 3.27
CA ASP A 379 -25.71 18.92 3.81
C ASP A 379 -24.95 20.12 3.20
N VAL A 380 -23.72 19.89 2.73
CA VAL A 380 -22.94 20.91 2.00
C VAL A 380 -23.41 21.01 0.55
N ASP A 381 -23.53 19.87 -0.14
CA ASP A 381 -24.11 19.82 -1.48
C ASP A 381 -24.71 18.44 -1.82
N GLY A 382 -26.04 18.35 -1.74
CA GLY A 382 -26.79 17.11 -2.03
C GLY A 382 -26.85 16.72 -3.51
N LYS A 383 -26.34 17.56 -4.42
CA LYS A 383 -26.21 17.20 -5.84
C LYS A 383 -25.00 16.31 -6.09
N ILE A 384 -23.99 16.37 -5.23
CA ILE A 384 -22.79 15.53 -5.35
C ILE A 384 -23.12 14.11 -4.90
N LYS A 385 -22.67 13.12 -5.68
CA LYS A 385 -22.84 11.70 -5.34
C LYS A 385 -21.52 11.10 -4.91
N PHE A 386 -21.43 10.74 -3.64
CA PHE A 386 -20.31 10.00 -3.09
C PHE A 386 -20.56 8.51 -3.27
N LEU A 387 -19.82 7.87 -4.17
CA LEU A 387 -20.01 6.47 -4.55
C LEU A 387 -18.73 5.66 -4.36
N THR A 388 -18.88 4.40 -4.00
CA THR A 388 -17.81 3.39 -4.06
C THR A 388 -17.96 2.49 -5.29
N PRO A 389 -16.92 1.71 -5.69
CA PRO A 389 -17.00 0.78 -6.81
C PRO A 389 -18.21 -0.17 -6.77
N VAL A 390 -18.57 -0.72 -5.61
CA VAL A 390 -19.71 -1.65 -5.48
C VAL A 390 -21.05 -0.96 -5.77
N GLN A 391 -21.14 0.36 -5.61
CA GLN A 391 -22.37 1.13 -5.83
C GLN A 391 -22.56 1.54 -7.31
N LEU A 392 -21.49 1.56 -8.11
CA LEU A 392 -21.52 2.00 -9.51
C LEU A 392 -22.53 1.26 -10.41
N PRO A 393 -22.66 -0.09 -10.37
CA PRO A 393 -23.59 -0.81 -11.25
C PRO A 393 -25.05 -0.41 -11.08
N ASN A 394 -25.44 0.04 -9.88
CA ASN A 394 -26.81 0.46 -9.58
C ASN A 394 -27.07 1.92 -9.96
N TYR A 395 -26.03 2.67 -10.30
CA TYR A 395 -26.11 4.11 -10.54
C TYR A 395 -25.94 4.51 -12.03
N ILE A 396 -25.17 3.75 -12.81
CA ILE A 396 -24.69 4.15 -14.17
C ILE A 396 -25.55 3.65 -15.33
#